data_AF-A0A9Q0RKN8-F1
#
_entry.id   AF-A0A9Q0RKN8-F1
#
_cell.length_a   1.000
_cell.length_b   1.000
_cell.length_c   1.000
_cell.angle_alpha   90.00
_cell.angle_beta   90.00
_cell.angle_gamma   90.00
#
_symmetry.space_group_name_H-M   'P 1'
#
loop_
_entity.id
_entity.type
_entity.pdbx_description
1 polymer ?
#
loop_
_entity_poly.entity_id
_entity_poly.type
_entity_poly.pdbx_seq_one_letter_code
_entity_poly.pdbx_strand_id
1 'polypeptide(L)'
;MATSTITYSKGLKTLRAISHQLRINKNNVRAMPVMENFVSIVRKHDVTDRRLCRAPEELQFIGTCYQTYLESNQQYGELYRKHFGKGEKTIEEAARTVGLKLPEVPEI
;
A
#
# COMPACT_ATOMS: atom_id res chain seq x y z
N MET A 1 -30.99 -12.55 -7.71
CA MET A 1 -30.43 -12.97 -6.42
C MET A 1 -29.00 -13.50 -6.48
N ALA A 2 -28.46 -13.91 -7.64
CA ALA A 2 -27.07 -14.40 -7.74
C ALA A 2 -26.00 -13.29 -7.85
N THR A 3 -26.37 -12.06 -8.21
CA THR A 3 -25.42 -10.94 -8.41
C THR A 3 -25.01 -10.28 -7.10
N SER A 4 -25.88 -10.25 -6.07
CA SER A 4 -25.57 -9.68 -4.76
C SER A 4 -24.53 -10.50 -3.99
N THR A 5 -24.57 -11.82 -4.08
CA THR A 5 -23.61 -12.72 -3.41
C THR A 5 -22.20 -12.63 -4.00
N ILE A 6 -22.09 -12.43 -5.33
CA ILE A 6 -20.80 -12.28 -6.02
C ILE A 6 -20.14 -10.94 -5.67
N THR A 7 -20.91 -9.86 -5.58
CA THR A 7 -20.41 -8.54 -5.17
C THR A 7 -19.93 -8.55 -3.72
N TYR A 8 -20.71 -9.15 -2.82
CA TYR A 8 -20.33 -9.32 -1.42
C TYR A 8 -19.03 -10.12 -1.29
N SER A 9 -18.89 -11.20 -2.07
CA SER A 9 -17.66 -11.99 -2.17
C SER A 9 -16.45 -11.15 -2.63
N LYS A 10 -16.60 -10.28 -3.63
CA LYS A 10 -15.53 -9.40 -4.12
C LYS A 10 -15.14 -8.33 -3.11
N GLY A 11 -16.11 -7.66 -2.47
CA GLY A 11 -15.86 -6.68 -1.41
C GLY A 11 -15.20 -7.29 -0.16
N LEU A 12 -15.51 -8.54 0.16
CA LEU A 12 -14.82 -9.26 1.23
C LEU A 12 -13.38 -9.62 0.87
N LYS A 13 -13.08 -9.91 -0.40
CA LYS A 13 -11.71 -10.17 -0.85
C LYS A 13 -10.84 -8.91 -0.73
N THR A 14 -11.36 -7.75 -1.13
CA THR A 14 -10.63 -6.47 -0.97
C THR A 14 -10.46 -6.13 0.51
N LEU A 15 -11.47 -6.35 1.35
CA LEU A 15 -11.36 -6.18 2.80
C LEU A 15 -10.26 -7.09 3.41
N ARG A 16 -10.19 -8.36 3.00
CA ARG A 16 -9.14 -9.28 3.44
C ARG A 16 -7.76 -8.84 2.99
N ALA A 17 -7.62 -8.36 1.74
CA ALA A 17 -6.36 -7.84 1.22
C ALA A 17 -5.89 -6.61 2.02
N ILE A 18 -6.79 -5.64 2.24
CA ILE A 18 -6.50 -4.44 3.04
C ILE A 18 -6.13 -4.83 4.49
N SER A 19 -6.85 -5.77 5.10
CA SER A 19 -6.55 -6.25 6.45
C SER A 19 -5.20 -6.95 6.55
N HIS A 20 -4.80 -7.67 5.51
CA HIS A 20 -3.51 -8.33 5.45
C HIS A 20 -2.39 -7.30 5.37
N GLN A 21 -2.51 -6.30 4.48
CA GLN A 21 -1.53 -5.23 4.32
C GLN A 21 -1.37 -4.37 5.59
N LEU A 22 -2.47 -4.08 6.28
CA LEU A 22 -2.44 -3.35 7.55
C LEU A 22 -1.79 -4.16 8.68
N ARG A 23 -1.96 -5.48 8.68
CA ARG A 23 -1.34 -6.36 9.68
C ARG A 23 0.18 -6.46 9.49
N ILE A 24 0.66 -6.44 8.25
CA ILE A 24 2.10 -6.37 7.93
C ILE A 24 2.72 -5.09 8.48
N ASN A 25 2.00 -3.96 8.40
CA ASN A 25 2.46 -2.66 8.93
C ASN A 25 2.41 -2.53 10.46
N LYS A 26 2.25 -3.64 11.22
CA LYS A 26 2.28 -3.73 12.69
C LYS A 26 1.41 -2.71 13.44
N ASN A 27 0.36 -2.19 12.82
CA ASN A 27 -0.59 -1.30 13.46
C ASN A 27 -1.91 -2.02 13.69
N ASN A 28 -2.61 -1.69 14.79
CA ASN A 28 -3.88 -2.32 15.15
C ASN A 28 -4.91 -2.09 14.05
N VAL A 29 -5.07 -3.09 13.17
CA VAL A 29 -5.85 -3.06 11.93
C VAL A 29 -7.29 -2.59 12.16
N ARG A 30 -7.83 -2.88 13.35
CA ARG A 30 -9.21 -2.56 13.74
C ARG A 30 -9.39 -1.10 14.18
N ALA A 31 -8.30 -0.43 14.57
CA ALA A 31 -8.32 0.93 15.11
C ALA A 31 -7.95 2.00 14.07
N MET A 32 -7.60 1.61 12.84
CA MET A 32 -7.29 2.59 11.80
C MET A 32 -8.58 3.16 11.19
N PRO A 33 -8.71 4.50 11.09
CA PRO A 33 -9.87 5.17 10.49
C PRO A 33 -10.19 4.68 9.07
N VAL A 34 -9.18 4.20 8.33
CA VAL A 34 -9.35 3.63 6.99
C VAL A 34 -10.22 2.38 7.00
N MET A 35 -10.00 1.48 7.97
CA MET A 35 -10.82 0.26 8.08
C MET A 35 -12.22 0.54 8.57
N GLU A 36 -12.37 1.45 9.53
CA GLU A 36 -13.68 1.85 10.02
C GLU A 36 -14.53 2.50 8.91
N ASN A 37 -13.94 3.44 8.17
CA ASN A 37 -14.59 4.08 7.04
C ASN A 37 -14.97 3.07 5.96
N PHE A 38 -14.05 2.17 5.57
CA PHE A 38 -14.33 1.17 4.54
C PHE A 38 -15.43 0.18 4.96
N VAL A 39 -15.42 -0.30 6.21
CA VAL A 39 -16.50 -1.16 6.75
C VAL A 39 -17.84 -0.40 6.77
N SER A 40 -17.85 0.88 7.11
CA SER A 40 -19.06 1.71 7.08
C SER A 40 -19.61 1.87 5.65
N ILE A 41 -18.72 2.01 4.67
CA ILE A 41 -19.07 2.14 3.24
C ILE A 41 -19.65 0.81 2.74
N VAL A 42 -19.00 -0.32 3.00
CA VAL A 42 -19.49 -1.66 2.65
C VAL A 42 -20.88 -1.91 3.26
N ARG A 43 -21.08 -1.56 4.54
CA ARG A 43 -22.38 -1.70 5.21
C ARG A 43 -23.46 -0.80 4.60
N LYS A 44 -23.15 0.46 4.29
CA LYS A 44 -24.11 1.39 3.65
C LYS A 44 -24.54 0.91 2.26
N HIS A 45 -23.63 0.31 1.50
CA HIS A 45 -23.92 -0.24 0.18
C HIS A 45 -24.72 -1.55 0.22
N ASP A 46 -24.64 -2.32 1.31
CA ASP A 46 -25.43 -3.54 1.51
C ASP A 46 -26.94 -3.25 1.72
N VAL A 47 -27.28 -2.14 2.38
CA VAL A 47 -28.69 -1.78 2.69
C VAL A 47 -29.40 -1.04 1.55
N THR A 48 -28.68 -0.62 0.51
CA THR A 48 -29.22 0.28 -0.52
C THR A 48 -29.45 -0.46 -1.85
N ASP A 49 -30.62 -1.07 -2.02
CA ASP A 49 -31.03 -1.81 -3.23
C ASP A 49 -31.13 -0.97 -4.53
N ARG A 50 -31.03 0.36 -4.46
CA ARG A 50 -31.33 1.24 -5.61
C ARG A 50 -30.20 1.45 -6.63
N ARG A 51 -29.04 0.79 -6.51
CA ARG A 51 -27.92 0.99 -7.48
C ARG A 51 -27.17 -0.30 -7.80
N LEU A 52 -27.90 -1.32 -8.24
CA LEU A 52 -27.40 -2.67 -8.57
C LEU A 52 -26.27 -2.73 -9.61
N CYS A 53 -26.03 -1.69 -10.43
CA CYS A 53 -24.99 -1.73 -11.47
C CYS A 53 -23.75 -0.86 -11.19
N ARG A 54 -23.88 0.29 -10.51
CA ARG A 54 -22.76 1.25 -10.35
C ARG A 54 -22.09 1.21 -8.97
N ALA A 55 -22.87 1.04 -7.91
CA ALA A 55 -22.35 0.91 -6.56
C ALA A 55 -21.36 -0.26 -6.34
N PRO A 56 -21.54 -1.47 -6.92
CA PRO A 56 -20.57 -2.56 -6.76
C PRO A 56 -19.21 -2.24 -7.37
N GLU A 57 -19.20 -1.58 -8.53
CA GLU A 57 -17.98 -1.17 -9.23
C GLU A 57 -17.29 -0.02 -8.50
N GLU A 58 -18.05 0.95 -7.99
CA GLU A 58 -17.53 2.03 -7.15
C GLU A 58 -16.89 1.50 -5.86
N LEU A 59 -17.53 0.56 -5.18
CA LEU A 59 -16.98 -0.06 -3.97
C LEU A 59 -15.69 -0.84 -4.26
N GLN A 60 -15.66 -1.57 -5.37
CA GLN A 60 -14.48 -2.28 -5.81
C GLN A 60 -13.35 -1.30 -6.16
N PHE A 61 -13.67 -0.23 -6.88
CA PHE A 61 -12.71 0.83 -7.22
C PHE A 61 -12.12 1.47 -5.97
N ILE A 62 -12.95 1.87 -5.01
CA ILE A 62 -12.52 2.42 -3.73
C ILE A 62 -11.61 1.43 -2.98
N GLY A 63 -11.99 0.15 -2.92
CA GLY A 63 -11.19 -0.90 -2.30
C GLY A 63 -9.81 -1.04 -2.96
N THR A 64 -9.75 -1.06 -4.29
CA THR A 64 -8.50 -1.11 -5.05
C THR A 64 -7.65 0.14 -4.82
N CYS A 65 -8.23 1.34 -4.80
CA CYS A 65 -7.51 2.57 -4.50
C CYS A 65 -6.83 2.53 -3.13
N TYR A 66 -7.55 2.07 -2.10
CA TYR A 66 -6.97 1.91 -0.76
C TYR A 66 -5.85 0.88 -0.73
N GLN A 67 -6.02 -0.25 -1.44
CA GLN A 67 -4.97 -1.25 -1.55
C GLN A 67 -3.71 -0.66 -2.20
N THR A 68 -3.84 -0.01 -3.36
CA THR A 68 -2.71 0.63 -4.06
C THR A 68 -2.05 1.69 -3.19
N TYR A 69 -2.82 2.52 -2.48
CA TYR A 69 -2.27 3.54 -1.58
C TYR A 69 -1.40 2.95 -0.46
N LEU A 70 -1.84 1.85 0.16
CA LEU A 70 -1.09 1.17 1.21
C LEU A 70 0.18 0.52 0.66
N GLU A 71 0.10 -0.11 -0.51
CA GLU A 71 1.25 -0.70 -1.19
C GLU A 71 2.29 0.38 -1.56
N SER A 72 1.86 1.51 -2.10
CA SER A 72 2.75 2.63 -2.42
C SER A 72 3.41 3.22 -1.16
N ASN A 73 2.70 3.31 -0.03
CA ASN A 73 3.29 3.76 1.23
C ASN A 73 4.41 2.83 1.72
N GLN A 74 4.22 1.51 1.60
CA GLN A 74 5.26 0.55 1.97
C GLN A 74 6.50 0.70 1.08
N GLN A 75 6.31 0.76 -0.24
CA GLN A 75 7.41 0.97 -1.18
C GLN A 75 8.13 2.30 -0.93
N TYR A 76 7.37 3.36 -0.62
CA TYR A 76 7.93 4.64 -0.23
C TYR A 76 8.79 4.52 1.04
N GLY A 77 8.32 3.81 2.07
CA GLY A 77 9.11 3.57 3.28
C GLY A 77 10.42 2.81 3.01
N GLU A 78 10.40 1.84 2.09
CA GLU A 78 11.62 1.13 1.68
C GLU A 78 12.59 2.04 0.92
N LEU A 79 12.10 2.85 -0.01
CA LEU A 79 12.88 3.84 -0.75
C LEU A 79 13.44 4.91 0.19
N TYR A 80 12.63 5.40 1.12
CA TYR A 80 13.03 6.36 2.15
C TYR A 80 14.14 5.78 3.00
N ARG A 81 14.01 4.54 3.52
CA ARG A 81 15.10 3.89 4.26
C ARG A 81 16.36 3.67 3.43
N LYS A 82 16.22 3.46 2.12
CA LYS A 82 17.36 3.22 1.21
C LYS A 82 18.12 4.50 0.88
N HIS A 83 17.42 5.63 0.74
CA HIS A 83 17.98 6.87 0.20
C HIS A 83 17.97 8.05 1.18
N PHE A 84 16.97 8.17 2.05
CA PHE A 84 16.91 9.19 3.09
C PHE A 84 17.72 8.77 4.32
N GLY A 85 18.58 9.66 4.81
CA GLY A 85 19.37 9.46 6.03
C GLY A 85 20.75 8.81 5.83
N LYS A 86 21.16 8.46 4.60
CA LYS A 86 22.50 7.93 4.32
C LYS A 86 23.58 8.99 4.04
N GLY A 87 23.27 10.28 4.16
CA GLY A 87 24.21 11.36 3.83
C GLY A 87 24.62 11.35 2.35
N GLU A 88 25.63 12.14 2.01
CA GLU A 88 26.31 12.02 0.72
C GLU A 88 27.06 10.68 0.67
N LYS A 89 27.01 9.97 -0.48
CA LYS A 89 27.81 8.76 -0.68
C LYS A 89 29.29 9.08 -0.49
N THR A 90 30.05 8.19 0.13
CA THR A 90 31.50 8.44 0.31
C THR A 90 32.20 8.52 -1.05
N ILE A 91 33.38 9.15 -1.09
CA ILE A 91 34.16 9.36 -2.32
C ILE A 91 34.47 8.00 -2.98
N GLU A 92 34.71 6.96 -2.18
CA GLU A 92 34.97 5.59 -2.65
C GLU A 92 33.71 4.93 -3.24
N GLU A 93 32.54 5.14 -2.64
CA GLU A 93 31.26 4.65 -3.15
C GLU A 93 30.85 5.37 -4.44
N ALA A 94 31.11 6.68 -4.52
CA ALA A 94 30.90 7.49 -5.71
C ALA A 94 31.82 7.04 -6.85
N ALA A 95 33.12 6.89 -6.58
CA ALA A 95 34.09 6.36 -7.54
C ALA A 95 33.69 4.97 -8.04
N ARG A 96 33.26 4.07 -7.15
CA ARG A 96 32.80 2.72 -7.52
C ARG A 96 31.52 2.73 -8.36
N THR A 97 30.62 3.70 -8.15
CA THR A 97 29.40 3.86 -8.95
C THR A 97 29.73 4.18 -10.42
N VAL A 98 30.81 4.91 -10.66
CA VAL A 98 31.27 5.29 -12.02
C VAL A 98 32.35 4.36 -12.58
N GLY A 99 32.67 3.26 -11.88
CA GLY A 99 33.69 2.28 -12.31
C GLY A 99 35.14 2.70 -12.06
N LEU A 100 35.37 3.75 -11.26
CA LEU A 100 36.69 4.23 -10.87
C LEU A 100 37.11 3.63 -9.52
N LYS A 101 38.42 3.47 -9.32
CA LYS A 101 39.02 3.09 -8.03
C LYS A 101 39.82 4.28 -7.49
N LEU A 102 39.78 4.48 -6.18
CA LEU A 102 40.61 5.50 -5.54
C LEU A 102 42.07 5.05 -5.62
N PRO A 103 43.01 5.92 -6.03
CA PRO A 103 44.43 5.58 -6.03
C PRO A 103 44.92 5.40 -4.59
N GLU A 104 45.60 4.28 -4.31
CA GLU A 104 46.30 4.07 -3.04
C GLU A 104 47.52 5.00 -3.02
N VAL A 105 47.47 6.00 -2.15
CA VAL A 105 48.59 6.94 -1.96
C VAL A 105 49.74 6.14 -1.34
N PRO A 106 50.92 6.04 -1.98
CA PRO A 106 52.06 5.41 -1.32
C PRO A 106 52.46 6.26 -0.11
N GLU A 107 52.52 5.62 1.07
CA GLU A 107 53.11 6.24 2.26
C GLU A 107 54.57 6.61 1.95
N ILE A 108 54.91 7.89 2.12
CA ILE A 108 56.26 8.44 1.97
C ILE A 108 57.02 8.23 3.28
#